data_AF-F4PJR5-F1
#
_entry.id   AF-F4PJR5-F1
#
_cell.length_a   1.000
_cell.length_b   1.000
_cell.length_c   1.000
_cell.angle_alpha   90.00
_cell.angle_beta   90.00
_cell.angle_gamma   90.00
#
_symmetry.space_group_name_H-M   'P 1'
#
loop_
_entity.id
_entity.type
_entity.pdbx_description
1 polymer ?
#
loop_
_entity_poly.entity_id
_entity_poly.type
_entity_poly.pdbx_seq_one_letter_code
_entity_poly.pdbx_strand_id
1 'polypeptide(L)'
;MNSLTLLNNIEDKVVESVNSAGKALNSLSKAYDVQNSTQSIQDFKQTSDRYFNLVKNDIHKGLMEFVDSMTDVAPFDHSSFGLKSELDISHEFTKIILHHLDDIDSVFKEYDQLKQQQHQQQQHQQQQQHQQQS
;
A
#
# COMPACT_ATOMS: atom_id res chain seq x y z
N MET A 1 -24.39 -5.25 22.70
CA MET A 1 -23.30 -6.23 22.51
C MET A 1 -22.61 -6.42 23.84
N ASN A 2 -22.12 -7.62 24.15
CA ASN A 2 -21.29 -7.85 25.34
C ASN A 2 -19.87 -7.32 25.06
N SER A 3 -19.25 -6.65 26.03
CA SER A 3 -17.91 -6.06 25.94
C SER A 3 -16.83 -7.11 25.58
N LEU A 4 -17.02 -8.36 25.99
CA LEU A 4 -16.16 -9.49 25.62
C LEU A 4 -16.22 -9.83 24.12
N THR A 5 -17.40 -9.75 23.50
CA THR A 5 -17.57 -9.99 22.06
C THR A 5 -16.91 -8.89 21.24
N LEU A 6 -16.99 -7.64 21.72
CA LEU A 6 -16.31 -6.51 21.09
C LEU A 6 -14.80 -6.70 21.11
N LEU A 7 -14.23 -7.12 22.26
CA LEU A 7 -12.80 -7.36 22.39
C LEU A 7 -12.29 -8.49 21.48
N ASN A 8 -13.02 -9.60 21.38
CA ASN A 8 -12.67 -10.69 20.45
C ASN A 8 -12.70 -10.23 18.98
N ASN A 9 -13.68 -9.41 18.59
CA ASN A 9 -13.73 -8.86 17.24
C ASN A 9 -12.54 -7.93 16.96
N ILE A 10 -12.08 -7.17 17.96
CA ILE A 10 -10.89 -6.33 17.83
C ILE A 10 -9.64 -7.19 17.68
N GLU A 11 -9.51 -8.29 18.43
CA GLU A 11 -8.39 -9.22 18.31
C GLU A 11 -8.28 -9.80 16.89
N ASP A 12 -9.39 -10.25 16.31
CA ASP A 12 -9.43 -10.73 14.93
C ASP A 12 -8.94 -9.66 13.94
N LYS A 13 -9.32 -8.40 14.18
CA LYS A 13 -8.91 -7.26 13.35
C LYS A 13 -7.42 -6.93 13.51
N VAL A 14 -6.86 -7.09 14.70
CA VAL A 14 -5.42 -6.97 14.94
C VAL A 14 -4.66 -8.00 14.10
N VAL A 15 -5.06 -9.27 14.15
CA VAL A 15 -4.44 -10.34 13.35
C VAL A 15 -4.56 -10.03 11.85
N GLU A 16 -5.72 -9.57 11.40
CA GLU A 16 -5.95 -9.15 10.02
C GLU A 16 -5.03 -8.00 9.59
N SER A 17 -4.81 -7.03 10.48
CA SER A 17 -3.95 -5.86 10.22
C SER A 17 -2.48 -6.26 10.05
N VAL A 18 -1.97 -7.15 10.91
CA VAL A 18 -0.57 -7.64 10.84
C VAL A 18 -0.34 -8.40 9.54
N ASN A 19 -1.30 -9.26 9.16
CA ASN A 19 -1.24 -9.99 7.89
C ASN A 19 -1.30 -9.03 6.69
N SER A 20 -2.10 -7.97 6.76
CA SER A 20 -2.19 -6.95 5.70
C SER A 20 -0.89 -6.17 5.57
N ALA A 21 -0.25 -5.79 6.68
CA ALA A 21 1.05 -5.13 6.69
C ALA A 21 2.15 -6.03 6.10
N GLY A 22 2.19 -7.31 6.47
CA GLY A 22 3.14 -8.27 5.91
C GLY A 22 3.00 -8.42 4.39
N LYS A 23 1.76 -8.45 3.88
CA LYS A 23 1.49 -8.46 2.43
C LYS A 23 1.95 -7.17 1.76
N ALA A 24 1.67 -6.02 2.36
CA ALA A 24 2.11 -4.73 1.84
C ALA A 24 3.64 -4.67 1.70
N LEU A 25 4.39 -5.06 2.74
CA LEU A 25 5.84 -5.09 2.70
C LEU A 25 6.40 -6.06 1.63
N ASN A 26 5.75 -7.21 1.43
CA ASN A 26 6.11 -8.15 0.38
C ASN A 26 5.80 -7.63 -1.03
N SER A 27 4.74 -6.84 -1.22
CA SER A 27 4.47 -6.18 -2.49
C SER A 27 5.45 -5.05 -2.74
N LEU A 28 5.80 -4.28 -1.70
CA LEU A 28 6.81 -3.22 -1.77
C LEU A 28 8.17 -3.77 -2.20
N SER A 29 8.62 -4.90 -1.65
CA SER A 29 9.90 -5.50 -2.03
C SER A 29 9.94 -5.91 -3.50
N LYS A 30 8.79 -6.30 -4.07
CA LYS A 30 8.63 -6.66 -5.48
C LYS A 30 8.43 -5.46 -6.41
N ALA A 31 7.97 -4.33 -5.89
CA ALA A 31 7.75 -3.11 -6.67
C ALA A 31 9.03 -2.56 -7.31
N TYR A 32 10.20 -2.91 -6.75
CA TYR A 32 11.50 -2.58 -7.32
C TYR A 32 11.93 -3.47 -8.51
N ASP A 33 11.22 -4.56 -8.79
CA ASP A 33 11.47 -5.41 -9.94
C ASP A 33 10.74 -4.86 -11.18
N VAL A 34 11.51 -4.50 -12.21
CA VAL A 34 11.03 -3.91 -13.47
C VAL A 34 9.89 -4.73 -14.09
N GLN A 35 9.96 -6.07 -14.03
CA GLN A 35 9.02 -6.94 -14.73
C GLN A 35 7.61 -6.96 -14.12
N ASN A 36 7.49 -6.69 -12.82
CA ASN A 36 6.22 -6.80 -12.07
C ASN A 36 5.89 -5.52 -11.29
N SER A 37 6.61 -4.43 -11.57
CA SER A 37 6.56 -3.17 -10.83
C SER A 37 5.14 -2.61 -10.75
N THR A 38 4.45 -2.40 -11.87
CA THR A 38 3.12 -1.79 -11.89
C THR A 38 2.09 -2.54 -11.02
N GLN A 39 2.01 -3.88 -11.14
CA GLN A 39 1.08 -4.67 -10.33
C GLN A 39 1.47 -4.65 -8.85
N SER A 40 2.77 -4.78 -8.56
CA SER A 40 3.27 -4.78 -7.19
C SER A 40 3.05 -3.44 -6.49
N ILE A 41 3.13 -2.32 -7.21
CA ILE A 41 2.83 -0.97 -6.71
C ILE A 41 1.33 -0.86 -6.39
N GLN A 42 0.44 -1.33 -7.28
CA GLN A 42 -0.99 -1.34 -7.01
C GLN A 42 -1.35 -2.22 -5.81
N ASP A 43 -0.75 -3.40 -5.71
CA ASP A 43 -0.95 -4.31 -4.58
C ASP A 43 -0.46 -3.68 -3.27
N PHE A 44 0.71 -3.03 -3.28
CA PHE A 44 1.24 -2.32 -2.12
C PHE A 44 0.30 -1.19 -1.67
N LYS A 45 -0.20 -0.37 -2.62
CA LYS A 45 -1.17 0.69 -2.33
C LYS A 45 -2.43 0.14 -1.69
N GLN A 46 -3.05 -0.87 -2.30
CA GLN A 46 -4.30 -1.43 -1.81
C GLN A 46 -4.15 -2.08 -0.43
N THR A 47 -3.05 -2.82 -0.21
CA THR A 47 -2.82 -3.52 1.06
C THR A 47 -2.40 -2.57 2.19
N SER A 48 -1.65 -1.51 1.89
CA SER A 48 -1.31 -0.47 2.86
C SER A 48 -2.53 0.37 3.27
N ASP A 49 -3.39 0.75 2.31
CA ASP A 49 -4.68 1.42 2.60
C ASP A 49 -5.57 0.52 3.46
N ARG A 50 -5.62 -0.79 3.18
CA ARG A 50 -6.36 -1.76 4.01
C ARG A 50 -5.81 -1.82 5.43
N TYR A 51 -4.49 -1.91 5.59
CA TYR A 51 -3.85 -1.89 6.92
C TYR A 51 -4.25 -0.64 7.69
N PHE A 52 -4.15 0.54 7.07
CA PHE A 52 -4.51 1.80 7.72
C PHE A 52 -5.98 1.83 8.16
N ASN A 53 -6.89 1.37 7.30
CA ASN A 53 -8.31 1.32 7.60
C ASN A 53 -8.62 0.36 8.75
N LEU A 54 -7.99 -0.83 8.79
CA LEU A 54 -8.16 -1.78 9.89
C LEU A 54 -7.70 -1.17 11.22
N VAL A 55 -6.51 -0.56 11.25
CA VAL A 55 -5.98 0.02 12.49
C VAL A 55 -6.81 1.21 12.95
N LYS A 56 -7.18 2.11 12.04
CA LYS A 56 -7.90 3.33 12.40
C LYS A 56 -9.37 3.09 12.75
N ASN A 57 -10.09 2.38 11.88
CA ASN A 57 -11.55 2.33 11.95
C ASN A 57 -12.07 1.13 12.76
N ASP A 58 -11.33 0.02 12.77
CA ASP A 58 -11.79 -1.20 13.44
C ASP A 58 -11.11 -1.39 14.80
N ILE A 59 -9.79 -1.25 14.87
CA ILE A 59 -9.01 -1.49 16.09
C ILE A 59 -9.07 -0.26 17.02
N HIS A 60 -8.58 0.89 16.56
CA HIS A 60 -8.48 2.08 17.41
C HIS A 60 -9.87 2.56 17.85
N LYS A 61 -10.81 2.72 16.90
CA LYS A 61 -12.19 3.10 17.23
C LYS A 61 -12.86 2.07 18.14
N GLY A 62 -12.70 0.78 17.86
CA GLY A 62 -13.28 -0.29 18.68
C GLY A 62 -12.73 -0.29 20.11
N LEU A 63 -11.43 -0.05 20.29
CA LEU A 63 -10.82 0.06 21.62
C LEU A 63 -11.34 1.28 22.38
N MET A 64 -11.53 2.42 21.71
CA MET A 64 -12.13 3.61 22.33
C MET A 64 -13.58 3.33 22.76
N GLU A 65 -14.39 2.72 21.91
CA GLU A 65 -15.77 2.32 22.24
C GLU A 65 -15.82 1.31 23.39
N PHE A 66 -14.86 0.37 23.46
CA PHE A 66 -14.73 -0.56 24.57
C PHE A 66 -14.40 0.17 25.88
N VAL A 67 -13.40 1.06 25.87
CA VAL A 67 -13.02 1.86 27.04
C VAL A 67 -14.20 2.71 27.49
N ASP A 68 -14.87 3.42 26.58
CA ASP A 68 -16.06 4.23 26.86
C ASP A 68 -17.16 3.41 27.51
N SER A 69 -17.41 2.18 27.03
CA SER A 69 -18.39 1.28 27.64
C SER A 69 -18.06 0.84 29.07
N MET A 70 -16.79 0.98 29.48
CA MET A 70 -16.30 0.66 30.81
C MET A 70 -16.13 1.92 31.69
N THR A 71 -16.31 3.13 31.14
CA THR A 71 -16.09 4.40 31.88
C THR A 71 -17.12 4.69 32.98
N ASP A 72 -18.25 3.97 33.02
CA ASP A 72 -19.14 3.93 34.20
C ASP A 72 -18.46 3.33 35.45
N VAL A 73 -17.29 2.68 35.28
CA VAL A 73 -16.47 2.11 36.35
C VAL A 73 -15.32 3.06 36.78
N ALA A 74 -14.81 3.90 35.87
CA ALA A 74 -13.89 5.01 36.14
C ALA A 74 -13.76 5.93 34.90
N PRO A 75 -13.78 7.27 35.05
CA PRO A 75 -13.58 8.18 33.92
C PRO A 75 -12.17 8.02 33.35
N PHE A 76 -12.09 7.75 32.04
CA PHE A 76 -10.82 7.61 31.32
C PHE A 76 -10.56 8.87 30.50
N ASP A 77 -9.37 9.46 30.63
CA ASP A 77 -9.00 10.66 29.87
C ASP A 77 -8.38 10.28 28.52
N HIS A 78 -9.07 10.65 27.44
CA HIS A 78 -8.61 10.40 26.07
C HIS A 78 -7.53 11.38 25.59
N SER A 79 -7.10 12.36 26.41
CA SER A 79 -6.10 13.36 26.04
C SER A 79 -4.77 12.75 25.56
N SER A 80 -4.41 11.58 26.08
CA SER A 80 -3.20 10.83 25.69
C SER A 80 -3.31 10.19 24.29
N PHE A 81 -4.53 9.93 23.82
CA PHE A 81 -4.82 9.32 22.52
C PHE A 81 -4.98 10.35 21.39
N GLY A 82 -5.09 11.64 21.72
CA GLY A 82 -5.28 12.74 20.76
C GLY A 82 -4.00 13.29 20.13
N LEU A 83 -2.81 12.86 20.60
CA LEU A 83 -1.54 13.21 19.94
C LEU A 83 -1.50 12.52 18.58
N LYS A 84 -1.13 13.27 17.54
CA LYS A 84 -0.98 12.83 16.15
C LYS A 84 -0.41 11.41 16.13
N SER A 85 -1.28 10.44 15.83
CA SER A 85 -0.99 9.04 16.13
C SER A 85 0.22 8.59 15.31
N GLU A 86 1.06 7.71 15.84
CA GLU A 86 2.14 7.09 15.06
C GLU A 86 1.61 6.48 13.75
N LEU A 87 0.33 6.10 13.73
CA LEU A 87 -0.39 5.64 12.56
C LEU A 87 -0.54 6.72 11.48
N ASP A 88 -0.85 7.98 11.84
CA ASP A 88 -0.92 9.08 10.87
C ASP A 88 0.45 9.38 10.27
N ILE A 89 1.52 9.35 11.10
CA ILE A 89 2.90 9.52 10.62
C ILE A 89 3.27 8.39 9.65
N SER A 90 2.94 7.14 10.00
CA SER A 90 3.21 5.96 9.17
C SER A 90 2.46 5.99 7.85
N HIS A 91 1.22 6.50 7.85
CA HIS A 91 0.43 6.66 6.63
C HIS A 91 0.99 7.75 5.72
N GLU A 92 1.41 8.90 6.26
CA GLU A 92 2.10 9.92 5.47
C GLU A 92 3.42 9.40 4.88
N PHE A 93 4.18 8.60 5.64
CA PHE A 93 5.38 7.96 5.12
C PHE A 93 5.08 6.98 3.97
N THR A 94 3.98 6.24 4.07
CA THR A 94 3.51 5.35 3.00
C THR A 94 3.19 6.13 1.72
N LYS A 95 2.58 7.31 1.83
CA LYS A 95 2.34 8.19 0.67
C LYS A 95 3.62 8.64 -0.01
N ILE A 96 4.66 8.95 0.77
CA ILE A 96 5.98 9.31 0.23
C ILE A 96 6.58 8.14 -0.57
N ILE A 97 6.50 6.93 -0.01
CA ILE A 97 6.96 5.72 -0.73
C ILE A 97 6.17 5.55 -2.03
N LEU A 98 4.84 5.65 -1.99
CA LEU A 98 4.00 5.51 -3.18
C LEU A 98 4.35 6.54 -4.26
N HIS A 99 4.62 7.78 -3.87
CA HIS A 99 5.03 8.82 -4.82
C HIS A 99 6.33 8.46 -5.54
N HIS A 100 7.34 7.98 -4.79
CA HIS A 100 8.59 7.52 -5.40
C HIS A 100 8.42 6.28 -6.27
N LEU A 101 7.50 5.37 -5.92
CA LEU A 101 7.21 4.20 -6.74
C LEU A 101 6.52 4.59 -8.06
N ASP A 102 5.63 5.58 -8.05
CA ASP A 102 5.00 6.11 -9.27
C ASP A 102 6.03 6.76 -10.21
N ASP A 103 7.04 7.45 -9.66
CA ASP A 103 8.16 7.99 -10.44
C ASP A 103 8.96 6.87 -11.11
N ILE A 104 9.26 5.81 -10.36
CA ILE A 104 10.01 4.63 -10.87
C ILE A 104 9.21 3.91 -11.97
N ASP A 105 7.91 3.70 -11.76
CA ASP A 105 7.01 3.09 -12.76
C ASP A 105 6.96 3.92 -14.05
N SER A 106 6.97 5.24 -13.93
CA SER A 106 7.04 6.15 -15.07
C SER A 106 8.33 5.99 -15.86
N VAL A 107 9.48 5.92 -15.16
CA VAL A 107 10.79 5.65 -15.80
C VAL A 107 10.82 4.30 -16.51
N PHE A 108 10.25 3.25 -15.92
CA PHE A 108 10.18 1.93 -16.56
C PHE A 108 9.31 1.95 -17.82
N LYS A 109 8.16 2.62 -17.78
CA LYS A 109 7.29 2.79 -18.95
C LYS A 109 7.99 3.55 -20.08
N GLU A 110 8.74 4.61 -19.76
CA GLU A 110 9.53 5.34 -20.75
C GLU A 110 10.62 4.45 -21.38
N TYR A 111 11.32 3.66 -20.56
CA TYR A 111 12.35 2.72 -21.04
C TYR A 111 11.76 1.69 -22.02
N ASP A 112 10.61 1.10 -21.68
CA ASP A 112 9.95 0.12 -22.55
C ASP A 112 9.47 0.73 -23.86
N GLN A 113 8.95 1.96 -23.83
CA GLN A 113 8.57 2.68 -25.05
C GLN A 113 9.77 2.95 -25.96
N LEU A 114 10.89 3.42 -25.40
CA LEU A 114 12.12 3.66 -26.16
C LEU A 114 12.63 2.37 -26.80
N LYS A 115 12.60 1.26 -26.07
CA LYS A 115 13.01 -0.06 -26.58
C LYS A 115 12.13 -0.53 -27.74
N GLN A 116 10.82 -0.32 -27.66
CA GLN A 116 9.89 -0.64 -28.76
C GLN A 116 10.14 0.22 -30.00
N GLN A 117 10.40 1.52 -29.82
CA GLN A 117 10.72 2.43 -30.93
C GLN A 117 12.01 2.03 -31.65
N GLN A 118 13.07 1.67 -30.92
CA GLN A 118 14.32 1.17 -31.51
C GLN A 118 14.10 -0.11 -32.32
N HIS A 119 13.27 -1.02 -31.84
CA HIS A 119 12.97 -2.26 -32.54
C HIS A 119 12.21 -2.04 -33.85
N GLN A 120 11.24 -1.12 -33.86
CA GLN A 120 10.53 -0.73 -35.08
C GLN A 120 11.45 -0.06 -36.11
N GLN A 121 12.36 0.82 -35.68
CA GLN A 121 13.34 1.44 -36.58
C GLN A 121 14.28 0.42 -37.22
N GLN A 122 14.76 -0.56 -36.45
CA GLN A 122 15.64 -1.62 -36.99
C GLN A 122 14.92 -2.48 -38.03
N GLN A 123 13.66 -2.87 -37.80
CA GLN A 123 12.89 -3.62 -38.78
C GLN A 123 12.67 -2.83 -40.08
N HIS A 124 12.41 -1.53 -39.98
CA HIS A 124 12.22 -0.67 -41.15
C HIS A 124 13.50 -0.54 -41.99
N GLN A 125 14.67 -0.40 -41.35
CA GLN A 125 15.96 -0.35 -42.04
C GLN A 125 16.29 -1.67 -42.75
N GLN A 126 16.00 -2.82 -42.13
CA GLN A 126 16.24 -4.13 -42.75
C GLN A 126 15.36 -4.37 -43.99
N GLN A 127 14.10 -3.91 -43.96
CA GLN A 127 13.20 -4.00 -45.11
C GLN A 127 13.66 -3.11 -46.28
N GLN A 128 14.12 -1.89 -46.00
CA GLN A 128 14.65 -1.01 -47.04
C GLN A 128 15.93 -1.57 -47.69
N GLN A 129 16.81 -2.20 -46.90
CA GLN A 129 18.02 -2.85 -47.45
C GLN A 129 17.68 -4.04 -48.36
N HIS A 130 16.67 -4.85 -48.00
CA HIS A 130 16.25 -5.98 -48.84
C HIS A 130 15.62 -5.52 -50.18
N GLN A 131 14.89 -4.41 -50.18
CA GLN A 131 14.30 -3.85 -51.42
C GLN A 131 15.33 -3.22 -52.36
N GLN A 132 16.47 -2.74 -51.86
CA GLN A 132 17.53 -2.18 -52.70
C GLN A 132 18.48 -3.24 -53.29
N GLN A 133 18.43 -4.47 -52.78
CA GLN A 133 19.26 -5.60 -53.25
C GLN A 133 18.52 -6.57 -54.19
N SER A 134 17.22 -6.36 -54.42
CA SER A 134 16.38 -7.11 -55.37
C SER A 134 16.17 -6.31 -56.65
#